data_AF-A0A3M0XBV8-F1
#
_entry.id   AF-A0A3M0XBV8-F1
#
_cell.length_a   1.000
_cell.length_b   1.000
_cell.length_c   1.000
_cell.angle_alpha   90.00
_cell.angle_beta   90.00
_cell.angle_gamma   90.00
#
_symmetry.space_group_name_H-M   'P 1'
#
loop_
_entity.id
_entity.type
_entity.pdbx_description
1 polymer ?
#
loop_
_entity_poly.entity_id
_entity_poly.type
_entity_poly.pdbx_seq_one_letter_code
_entity_poly.pdbx_strand_id
1 'polypeptide(L)'
;MPKSKKTPKKSKKKTARKKATEKPLNIDEINKLIIKLDAANHALENHNLNLAQVWLQEYIQALPKELTDKKIKKSIKEAMEERDFELLKAAIEADIERLSVLKIKNLRLKITSFS
;
A
#
# COMPACT_ATOMS: atom_id res chain seq x y z
N MET A 1 -49.81 -36.88 -22.21
CA MET A 1 -48.41 -36.90 -21.71
C MET A 1 -47.62 -35.75 -22.35
N PRO A 2 -47.19 -34.72 -21.61
CA PRO A 2 -46.30 -33.70 -22.17
C PRO A 2 -44.82 -34.11 -22.00
N LYS A 3 -44.07 -34.05 -23.10
CA LYS A 3 -42.63 -34.36 -23.19
C LYS A 3 -41.82 -33.28 -22.46
N SER A 4 -41.03 -33.68 -21.47
CA SER A 4 -40.08 -32.83 -20.76
C SER A 4 -38.93 -32.39 -21.68
N LYS A 5 -38.82 -31.09 -21.93
CA LYS A 5 -37.71 -30.47 -22.68
C LYS A 5 -36.44 -30.48 -21.82
N LYS A 6 -35.46 -31.30 -22.19
CA LYS A 6 -34.09 -31.24 -21.64
C LYS A 6 -33.43 -29.93 -22.09
N THR A 7 -33.19 -29.01 -21.16
CA THR A 7 -32.31 -27.85 -21.39
C THR A 7 -30.85 -28.28 -21.23
N PRO A 8 -29.93 -27.85 -22.12
CA PRO A 8 -28.53 -28.20 -22.02
C PRO A 8 -27.85 -27.43 -20.87
N LYS A 9 -27.21 -28.16 -19.95
CA LYS A 9 -26.31 -27.62 -18.92
C LYS A 9 -25.15 -26.88 -19.61
N LYS A 10 -25.14 -25.56 -19.55
CA LYS A 10 -23.97 -24.74 -19.92
C LYS A 10 -22.79 -25.14 -19.05
N SER A 11 -21.76 -25.75 -19.64
CA SER A 11 -20.50 -26.02 -18.97
C SER A 11 -19.83 -24.70 -18.60
N LYS A 12 -19.64 -24.43 -17.31
CA LYS A 12 -18.84 -23.29 -16.84
C LYS A 12 -17.39 -23.52 -17.24
N LYS A 13 -16.93 -22.83 -18.30
CA LYS A 13 -15.53 -22.79 -18.72
C LYS A 13 -14.74 -22.08 -17.60
N LYS A 14 -14.03 -22.84 -16.77
CA LYS A 14 -13.11 -22.30 -15.75
C LYS A 14 -11.97 -21.62 -16.49
N THR A 15 -12.02 -20.29 -16.59
CA THR A 15 -10.85 -19.50 -16.99
C THR A 15 -9.86 -19.54 -15.82
N ALA A 16 -8.74 -20.25 -16.02
CA ALA A 16 -7.60 -20.16 -15.13
C ALA A 16 -7.18 -18.67 -15.11
N ARG A 17 -7.37 -18.01 -13.97
CA ARG A 17 -6.79 -16.69 -13.70
C ARG A 17 -5.28 -16.88 -13.83
N LYS A 18 -4.70 -16.40 -14.94
CA LYS A 18 -3.26 -16.19 -15.02
C LYS A 18 -2.90 -15.33 -13.80
N LYS A 19 -2.09 -15.87 -12.89
CA LYS A 19 -1.51 -15.07 -11.80
C LYS A 19 -0.86 -13.88 -12.49
N ALA A 20 -1.35 -12.67 -12.20
CA ALA A 20 -0.64 -11.47 -12.59
C ALA A 20 0.78 -11.65 -12.05
N THR A 21 1.77 -11.70 -12.94
CA THR A 21 3.17 -11.61 -12.56
C THR A 21 3.32 -10.24 -11.92
N GLU A 22 3.15 -10.16 -10.60
CA GLU A 22 3.43 -8.98 -9.79
C GLU A 22 4.87 -8.59 -10.12
N LYS A 23 5.05 -7.52 -10.89
CA LYS A 23 6.38 -6.98 -11.19
C LYS A 23 7.03 -6.68 -9.84
N PRO A 24 8.25 -7.16 -9.57
CA PRO A 24 8.89 -6.93 -8.28
C PRO A 24 8.98 -5.42 -8.03
N LEU A 25 8.54 -4.98 -6.85
CA LEU A 25 8.59 -3.58 -6.46
C LEU A 25 10.06 -3.18 -6.25
N ASN A 26 10.38 -1.94 -6.62
CA ASN A 26 11.72 -1.41 -6.43
C ASN A 26 11.98 -1.15 -4.93
N ILE A 27 12.93 -1.87 -4.36
CA ILE A 27 13.26 -1.78 -2.93
C ILE A 27 13.79 -0.39 -2.56
N ASP A 28 14.54 0.24 -3.46
CA ASP A 28 15.11 1.57 -3.22
C ASP A 28 14.02 2.64 -3.18
N GLU A 29 12.96 2.48 -3.96
CA GLU A 29 11.78 3.34 -3.89
C GLU A 29 11.04 3.16 -2.57
N ILE A 30 10.86 1.91 -2.10
CA ILE A 30 10.25 1.65 -0.79
C ILE A 30 11.08 2.29 0.33
N ASN A 31 12.40 2.16 0.30
CA ASN A 31 13.28 2.80 1.29
C ASN A 31 13.15 4.33 1.27
N LYS A 32 13.11 4.95 0.09
CA LYS A 32 12.92 6.41 -0.06
C LYS A 32 11.58 6.88 0.47
N LEU A 33 10.55 6.03 0.44
CA LEU A 33 9.23 6.33 1.00
C LEU A 33 9.24 6.24 2.52
N ILE A 34 9.84 5.17 3.08
CA ILE A 34 10.01 5.00 4.52
C ILE A 34 10.78 6.18 5.13
N ILE A 35 11.88 6.61 4.51
CA ILE A 35 12.67 7.75 4.98
C ILE A 35 11.82 9.03 5.11
N LYS A 36 10.89 9.28 4.17
CA LYS A 36 10.00 10.46 4.25
C LYS A 36 9.01 10.35 5.41
N LEU A 37 8.47 9.15 5.64
CA LEU A 37 7.57 8.89 6.76
C LEU A 37 8.29 9.01 8.10
N ASP A 38 9.52 8.49 8.21
CA ASP A 38 10.36 8.66 9.41
C ASP A 38 10.67 10.14 9.67
N ALA A 39 10.99 10.91 8.62
CA ALA A 39 11.20 12.36 8.74
C ALA A 39 9.93 13.10 9.20
N ALA A 40 8.75 12.69 8.70
CA ALA A 40 7.48 13.21 9.18
C ALA A 40 7.22 12.86 10.66
N ASN A 41 7.49 11.62 11.06
CA ASN A 41 7.33 11.18 12.45
C ASN A 41 8.25 11.95 13.39
N HIS A 42 9.53 12.08 13.03
CA HIS A 42 10.49 12.87 13.79
C HIS A 42 10.06 14.34 13.91
N ALA A 43 9.48 14.92 12.85
CA ALA A 43 8.93 16.27 12.92
C ALA A 43 7.76 16.37 13.92
N LEU A 44 6.89 15.36 13.99
CA LEU A 44 5.80 15.31 14.98
C LEU A 44 6.31 15.16 16.41
N GLU A 45 7.35 14.35 16.64
CA GLU A 45 7.99 14.19 17.95
C GLU A 45 8.61 15.50 18.46
N ASN A 46 9.04 16.36 17.55
CA ASN A 46 9.50 17.72 17.84
C ASN A 46 8.37 18.77 17.83
N HIS A 47 7.11 18.33 17.89
CA HIS A 47 5.91 19.18 17.85
C HIS A 47 5.80 20.10 16.63
N ASN A 48 6.46 19.75 15.52
CA ASN A 48 6.47 20.53 14.29
C ASN A 48 5.52 19.96 13.24
N LEU A 49 4.22 20.23 13.42
CA LEU A 49 3.17 19.74 12.52
C LEU A 49 3.33 20.24 11.07
N ASN A 50 3.75 21.49 10.88
CA ASN A 50 3.90 22.07 9.55
C ASN A 50 4.99 21.34 8.77
N LEU A 51 6.12 21.05 9.40
CA LEU A 51 7.20 20.27 8.78
C LEU A 51 6.76 18.84 8.50
N ALA A 52 6.03 18.21 9.44
CA ALA A 52 5.46 16.88 9.22
C ALA A 52 4.53 16.86 8.00
N GLN A 53 3.67 17.86 7.84
CA GLN A 53 2.77 17.99 6.69
C GLN A 53 3.54 18.12 5.37
N VAL A 54 4.64 18.89 5.33
CA VAL A 54 5.49 18.99 4.13
C VAL A 54 6.06 17.62 3.75
N TRP A 55 6.64 16.88 4.71
CA TRP A 55 7.15 15.53 4.47
C TRP A 55 6.08 14.56 3.98
N LEU A 56 4.87 14.63 4.54
CA LEU A 56 3.74 13.79 4.13
C LEU A 56 3.23 14.13 2.73
N GLN A 57 3.25 15.40 2.34
CA GLN A 57 2.91 15.80 0.98
C GLN A 57 3.92 15.25 -0.02
N GLU A 58 5.23 15.36 0.27
CA GLU A 58 6.27 14.76 -0.56
C GLU A 58 6.14 13.24 -0.65
N TYR A 59 5.81 12.58 0.46
CA TYR A 59 5.53 11.14 0.49
C TYR A 59 4.36 10.78 -0.44
N ILE A 60 3.23 11.49 -0.32
CA ILE A 60 2.03 11.25 -1.13
C ILE A 60 2.29 11.48 -2.62
N GLN A 61 3.15 12.45 -2.97
CA GLN A 61 3.54 12.74 -4.36
C GLN A 61 4.52 11.69 -4.91
N ALA A 62 5.41 11.18 -4.07
CA ALA A 62 6.38 10.15 -4.45
C ALA A 62 5.79 8.73 -4.50
N LEU A 63 4.56 8.53 -4.03
CA LEU A 63 3.92 7.23 -3.91
C LEU A 63 3.60 6.64 -5.31
N PRO A 64 4.20 5.52 -5.72
CA PRO A 64 3.88 4.90 -7.00
C PRO A 64 2.48 4.30 -6.96
N LYS A 65 1.84 4.19 -8.13
CA LYS A 65 0.44 3.73 -8.24
C LYS A 65 0.25 2.33 -7.69
N GLU A 66 1.26 1.49 -7.80
CA GLU A 66 1.31 0.10 -7.34
C GLU A 66 1.37 -0.01 -5.81
N LEU A 67 1.90 1.00 -5.13
CA LEU A 67 1.98 1.08 -3.67
C LEU A 67 0.87 1.94 -3.05
N THR A 68 0.09 2.62 -3.89
CA THR A 68 -0.95 3.54 -3.46
C THR A 68 -2.13 2.79 -2.84
N ASP A 69 -2.25 2.89 -1.52
CA ASP A 69 -3.47 2.52 -0.82
C ASP A 69 -4.35 3.77 -0.62
N LYS A 70 -5.53 3.77 -1.25
CA LYS A 70 -6.48 4.89 -1.15
C LYS A 70 -6.93 5.14 0.29
N LYS A 71 -7.03 4.10 1.12
CA LYS A 71 -7.47 4.23 2.51
C LYS A 71 -6.41 4.92 3.35
N ILE A 72 -5.14 4.54 3.18
CA ILE A 72 -4.03 5.13 3.94
C ILE A 72 -3.76 6.57 3.51
N LYS A 73 -3.76 6.84 2.21
CA LYS A 73 -3.65 8.21 1.72
C LYS A 73 -4.78 9.09 2.26
N LYS A 74 -5.99 8.53 2.36
CA LYS A 74 -7.14 9.23 2.94
C LYS A 74 -6.96 9.46 4.44
N SER A 75 -6.56 8.45 5.23
CA SER A 75 -6.37 8.60 6.68
C SER A 75 -5.28 9.61 7.02
N ILE A 76 -4.15 9.61 6.29
CA ILE A 76 -3.09 10.62 6.47
C ILE A 76 -3.63 12.02 6.14
N LYS A 77 -4.43 12.16 5.08
CA LYS A 77 -5.01 13.46 4.69
C LYS A 77 -6.02 13.98 5.73
N GLU A 78 -6.91 13.12 6.19
CA GLU A 78 -7.89 13.47 7.23
C GLU A 78 -7.19 13.85 8.54
N ALA A 79 -6.21 13.06 8.99
CA ALA A 79 -5.44 13.37 10.19
C ALA A 79 -4.65 14.70 10.08
N MET A 80 -4.13 15.03 8.89
CA MET A 80 -3.51 16.33 8.64
C MET A 80 -4.51 17.50 8.72
N GLU A 81 -5.74 17.32 8.21
CA GLU A 81 -6.80 18.33 8.21
C GLU A 81 -7.34 18.58 9.63
N GLU A 82 -7.53 17.52 10.41
CA GLU A 82 -7.99 17.58 11.80
C GLU A 82 -6.90 18.09 12.77
N ARG A 83 -5.64 18.13 12.31
CA ARG A 83 -4.46 18.50 13.12
C ARG A 83 -4.30 17.63 14.38
N ASP A 84 -4.79 16.40 14.32
CA ASP A 84 -4.67 15.42 15.39
C ASP A 84 -3.27 14.77 15.33
N PHE A 85 -2.42 15.12 16.30
CA PHE A 85 -1.05 14.63 16.38
C PHE A 85 -0.97 13.12 16.61
N GLU A 86 -1.82 12.59 17.47
CA GLU A 86 -1.78 11.16 17.84
C GLU A 86 -2.28 10.32 16.68
N LEU A 87 -3.39 10.72 16.07
CA LEU A 87 -3.94 10.04 14.92
C LEU A 87 -2.98 10.10 13.72
N LEU A 88 -2.33 11.25 13.51
CA LEU A 88 -1.35 11.40 12.43
C LEU A 88 -0.11 10.55 12.67
N LYS A 89 0.41 10.51 13.91
CA LYS A 89 1.53 9.65 14.29
C LYS A 89 1.18 8.17 14.05
N ALA A 90 0.02 7.73 14.54
CA ALA A 90 -0.44 6.35 14.35
C ALA A 90 -0.61 6.00 12.86
N ALA A 91 -1.12 6.93 12.04
CA ALA A 91 -1.25 6.73 10.60
C ALA A 91 0.11 6.59 9.89
N ILE A 92 1.12 7.36 10.31
CA ILE A 92 2.49 7.29 9.79
C ILE A 92 3.13 5.94 10.15
N GLU A 93 3.08 5.57 11.43
CA GLU A 93 3.67 4.32 11.94
C GLU A 93 3.08 3.09 11.25
N ALA A 94 1.75 3.07 11.08
CA ALA A 94 1.06 1.98 10.37
C ALA A 94 1.52 1.86 8.90
N ASP A 95 1.79 2.99 8.23
CA ASP A 95 2.24 2.97 6.84
C ASP A 95 3.72 2.59 6.69
N ILE A 96 4.58 2.97 7.65
CA ILE A 96 5.96 2.48 7.76
C ILE A 96 5.98 0.96 7.89
N GLU A 97 5.14 0.40 8.78
CA GLU A 97 5.04 -1.05 8.97
C GLU A 97 4.60 -1.74 7.67
N ARG A 98 3.55 -1.22 7.01
CA ARG A 98 3.07 -1.76 5.73
C ARG A 98 4.18 -1.77 4.67
N LEU A 99 4.89 -0.66 4.49
CA LEU A 99 5.99 -0.58 3.52
C LEU A 99 7.13 -1.54 3.87
N SER A 100 7.43 -1.72 5.16
CA SER A 100 8.43 -2.68 5.64
C SER A 100 8.04 -4.12 5.33
N VAL A 101 6.77 -4.49 5.52
CA VAL A 101 6.25 -5.82 5.14
C VAL A 101 6.36 -6.03 3.64
N LEU A 102 6.03 -5.03 2.82
CA LEU A 102 6.17 -5.10 1.37
C LEU A 102 7.63 -5.26 0.92
N LYS A 103 8.56 -4.55 1.57
CA LYS A 103 10.00 -4.70 1.36
C LYS A 103 10.45 -6.12 1.65
N ILE A 104 10.08 -6.68 2.79
CA ILE A 104 10.42 -8.07 3.18
C ILE A 104 9.84 -9.07 2.19
N LYS A 105 8.58 -8.91 1.75
CA LYS A 105 7.95 -9.77 0.74
C LYS A 105 8.77 -9.77 -0.57
N ASN A 106 9.20 -8.59 -1.03
CA ASN A 106 10.03 -8.49 -2.25
C ASN A 106 11.43 -9.10 -2.08
N LEU A 107 12.07 -8.89 -0.92
CA LEU A 107 13.36 -9.53 -0.61
C LEU A 107 13.25 -11.06 -0.63
N ARG A 108 12.20 -11.62 -0.01
CA ARG A 108 11.96 -13.07 -0.04
C ARG A 108 11.79 -13.61 -1.45
N LEU A 109 11.02 -12.92 -2.30
CA LEU A 109 10.85 -13.30 -3.71
C LEU A 109 12.19 -13.31 -4.45
N LYS A 110 13.04 -12.30 -4.23
CA LYS A 110 14.39 -12.24 -4.81
C LYS A 110 15.21 -13.46 -4.39
N ILE A 111 15.26 -13.78 -3.09
CA ILE A 111 16.00 -14.96 -2.59
C ILE A 111 15.53 -16.25 -3.27
N THR A 112 14.21 -16.48 -3.31
CA THR A 112 13.65 -17.69 -3.95
C THR A 112 13.86 -17.75 -5.46
N SER A 113 14.08 -16.62 -6.13
CA SER A 113 14.39 -16.60 -7.57
C SER A 113 15.85 -16.94 -7.90
N PHE A 114 16.75 -16.91 -6.90
CA PHE A 114 18.14 -17.34 -7.03
C PHE A 114 18.37 -18.80 -6.64
N SER A 115 17.36 -19.48 -6.08
CA SER A 115 17.38 -20.90 -5.68
C SER A 115 16.78 -21.77 -6.78
#